data_AF-A0A5C9END9-F1
#
_entry.id   AF-A0A5C9END9-F1
#
_cell.length_a   1.000
_cell.length_b   1.000
_cell.length_c   1.000
_cell.angle_alpha   90.00
_cell.angle_beta   90.00
_cell.angle_gamma   90.00
#
_symmetry.space_group_name_H-M   'P 1'
#
loop_
_entity.id
_entity.type
_entity.pdbx_description
1 polymer ?
#
loop_
_entity_poly.entity_id
_entity_poly.type
_entity_poly.pdbx_seq_one_letter_code
_entity_poly.pdbx_strand_id
1 'polypeptide(L)'
;MEEIVMILQVLNRDEDSWATYHSYNDSNTQISFNWDPNDKKKIWVHIGEYSKMLDIAQIEILRLLLTHILKEKIEFATSSNGSGSSGNSSYSPKSADEQWNNKEVQSPQIKQSSQSDSIPKRMVDLRVEESIESINLPKSRRNKVQKMDEPIESEKLTKVMGIIKRETKKALLIQFRSGNEIWIPKSSIKSQYISNNEISQTFLIDTWVLAKNEVVSG
;
A
#
# COMPACT_ATOMS: atom_id res chain seq x y z
N MET A 1 -1.71 -12.16 -1.67
CA MET A 1 -0.94 -12.41 -2.91
C MET A 1 -1.86 -12.35 -4.12
N GLU A 2 -3.02 -13.00 -4.05
CA GLU A 2 -4.12 -12.92 -5.03
C GLU A 2 -4.44 -11.49 -5.48
N GLU A 3 -4.52 -10.53 -4.56
CA GLU A 3 -4.80 -9.12 -4.88
C GLU A 3 -3.83 -8.53 -5.91
N ILE A 4 -2.54 -8.85 -5.84
CA ILE A 4 -1.56 -8.36 -6.82
C ILE A 4 -1.87 -8.92 -8.21
N VAL A 5 -2.27 -10.18 -8.29
CA VAL A 5 -2.66 -10.83 -9.56
C VAL A 5 -3.93 -10.19 -10.12
N MET A 6 -4.94 -9.98 -9.28
CA MET A 6 -6.20 -9.34 -9.70
C MET A 6 -5.99 -7.89 -10.16
N ILE A 7 -5.17 -7.12 -9.45
CA ILE A 7 -4.80 -5.77 -9.86
C ILE A 7 -4.09 -5.81 -11.22
N LEU A 8 -3.15 -6.74 -11.43
CA LEU A 8 -2.46 -6.89 -12.70
C LEU A 8 -3.40 -7.24 -13.85
N GLN A 9 -4.43 -8.05 -13.65
CA GLN A 9 -5.45 -8.33 -14.67
C GLN A 9 -6.17 -7.05 -15.11
N VAL A 10 -6.56 -6.20 -14.16
CA VAL A 10 -7.16 -4.90 -14.50
C VAL A 10 -6.16 -4.01 -15.24
N LEU A 11 -4.92 -3.90 -14.75
CA LEU A 11 -3.89 -3.06 -15.39
C LEU A 11 -3.52 -3.54 -16.81
N ASN A 12 -3.57 -4.85 -17.06
CA ASN A 12 -3.32 -5.47 -18.36
C ASN A 12 -4.51 -5.38 -19.33
N ARG A 13 -5.67 -4.84 -18.90
CA ARG A 13 -6.94 -4.80 -19.65
C ARG A 13 -7.61 -6.15 -19.86
N ASP A 14 -7.31 -7.11 -19.00
CA ASP A 14 -8.04 -8.38 -18.99
C ASP A 14 -9.42 -8.19 -18.33
N GLU A 15 -9.53 -7.23 -17.40
CA GLU A 15 -10.77 -6.85 -16.72
C GLU A 15 -10.92 -5.31 -16.67
N ASP A 16 -12.17 -4.82 -16.76
CA ASP A 16 -12.47 -3.39 -16.70
C ASP A 16 -12.43 -2.83 -15.26
N SER A 17 -12.72 -3.68 -14.27
CA SER A 17 -12.66 -3.34 -12.86
C SER A 17 -12.47 -4.53 -11.94
N TRP A 18 -11.97 -4.26 -10.74
CA TRP A 18 -11.89 -5.21 -9.64
C TRP A 18 -11.99 -4.50 -8.29
N ALA A 19 -12.60 -5.15 -7.31
CA ALA A 19 -12.68 -4.65 -5.94
C ALA A 19 -12.65 -5.80 -4.92
N THR A 20 -12.10 -5.53 -3.75
CA THR A 20 -12.08 -6.46 -2.62
C THR A 20 -12.00 -5.72 -1.28
N TYR A 21 -12.08 -6.47 -0.19
CA TYR A 21 -11.69 -6.01 1.15
C TYR A 21 -10.43 -6.76 1.60
N HIS A 22 -9.38 -6.02 1.90
CA HIS A 22 -8.17 -6.55 2.51
C HIS A 22 -8.30 -6.53 4.03
N SER A 23 -8.25 -7.69 4.67
CA SER A 23 -8.29 -7.81 6.12
C SER A 23 -6.87 -7.92 6.69
N TYR A 24 -6.50 -7.01 7.58
CA TYR A 24 -5.26 -7.08 8.34
C TYR A 24 -5.48 -6.58 9.77
N ASN A 25 -5.13 -7.40 10.77
CA ASN A 25 -5.25 -7.06 12.20
C ASN A 25 -6.63 -6.48 12.55
N ASP A 26 -7.68 -7.24 12.22
CA ASP A 26 -9.12 -6.91 12.42
C ASP A 26 -9.63 -5.63 11.72
N SER A 27 -8.77 -4.95 10.96
CA SER A 27 -9.16 -3.83 10.09
C SER A 27 -9.39 -4.33 8.66
N ASN A 28 -10.50 -3.89 8.06
CA ASN A 28 -10.84 -4.16 6.67
C ASN A 28 -10.63 -2.89 5.85
N THR A 29 -9.75 -2.94 4.86
CA THR A 29 -9.53 -1.86 3.90
C THR A 29 -10.14 -2.24 2.57
N GLN A 30 -11.09 -1.45 2.08
CA GLN A 30 -11.60 -1.62 0.73
C GLN A 30 -10.54 -1.24 -0.30
N ILE A 31 -10.34 -2.07 -1.32
CA ILE A 31 -9.46 -1.80 -2.44
C ILE A 31 -10.27 -1.93 -3.72
N SER A 32 -10.17 -0.96 -4.63
CA SER A 32 -10.76 -1.08 -5.96
C SER A 32 -9.95 -0.38 -7.04
N PHE A 33 -10.01 -0.95 -8.23
CA PHE A 33 -9.37 -0.48 -9.45
C PHE A 33 -10.43 -0.49 -10.55
N ASN A 34 -10.68 0.66 -11.17
CA ASN A 34 -11.75 0.81 -12.16
C ASN A 34 -11.25 1.67 -13.32
N TRP A 35 -11.29 1.16 -14.54
CA TRP A 35 -11.03 2.00 -15.72
C TRP A 35 -12.12 3.05 -15.86
N ASP A 36 -11.73 4.27 -16.22
CA ASP A 36 -12.69 5.33 -16.50
C ASP A 36 -13.48 4.97 -17.78
N PRO A 37 -14.82 4.89 -17.72
CA PRO A 37 -15.65 4.52 -18.86
C PRO A 37 -15.59 5.55 -20.00
N ASN A 38 -15.28 6.81 -19.68
CA ASN A 38 -15.19 7.91 -20.65
C ASN A 38 -13.78 8.07 -21.22
N ASP A 39 -12.76 7.79 -20.41
CA ASP A 39 -11.35 7.90 -20.80
C ASP A 39 -10.61 6.61 -20.47
N LYS A 40 -10.57 5.70 -21.44
CA LYS A 40 -9.87 4.43 -21.27
C LYS A 40 -8.40 4.61 -20.92
N LYS A 41 -7.75 5.77 -21.04
CA LYS A 41 -6.34 5.95 -20.65
C LYS A 41 -6.14 6.28 -19.17
N LYS A 42 -7.21 6.30 -18.37
CA LYS A 42 -7.18 6.60 -16.95
C LYS A 42 -7.85 5.53 -16.10
N ILE A 43 -7.28 5.27 -14.94
CA ILE A 43 -7.82 4.33 -13.96
C ILE A 43 -8.03 5.02 -12.62
N TRP A 44 -9.16 4.74 -11.98
CA TRP A 44 -9.43 5.13 -10.60
C TRP A 44 -8.97 4.04 -9.65
N VAL A 45 -8.14 4.41 -8.69
CA VAL A 45 -7.65 3.55 -7.62
C VAL A 45 -8.20 4.06 -6.30
N HIS A 46 -8.94 3.21 -5.59
CA HIS A 46 -9.45 3.48 -4.26
C HIS A 46 -8.86 2.49 -3.26
N ILE A 47 -8.32 2.98 -2.15
CA ILE A 47 -7.76 2.19 -1.05
C ILE A 47 -8.20 2.84 0.26
N GLY A 48 -9.24 2.30 0.88
CA GLY A 48 -9.91 2.93 2.02
C GLY A 48 -10.40 4.32 1.66
N GLU A 49 -9.94 5.34 2.40
CA GLU A 49 -10.28 6.74 2.14
C GLU A 49 -9.39 7.39 1.07
N TYR A 50 -8.31 6.72 0.67
CA TYR A 50 -7.43 7.23 -0.38
C TYR A 50 -8.04 6.95 -1.75
N SER A 51 -8.09 7.98 -2.59
CA SER A 51 -8.53 7.88 -3.97
C SER A 51 -7.57 8.64 -4.87
N LYS A 52 -7.19 8.02 -6.00
CA LYS A 52 -6.37 8.67 -7.02
C LYS A 52 -6.70 8.16 -8.41
N MET A 53 -6.80 9.10 -9.35
CA MET A 53 -6.84 8.81 -10.77
C MET A 53 -5.42 8.77 -11.32
N LEU A 54 -5.06 7.67 -11.99
CA LEU A 54 -3.75 7.49 -12.61
C LEU A 54 -3.85 7.67 -14.13
N ASP A 55 -2.87 8.35 -14.70
CA ASP A 55 -2.68 8.45 -16.15
C ASP A 55 -1.85 7.29 -16.70
N ILE A 56 -1.73 7.22 -18.03
CA ILE A 56 -1.07 6.12 -18.73
C ILE A 56 0.38 5.87 -18.26
N ALA A 57 1.13 6.93 -17.93
CA ALA A 57 2.52 6.79 -17.49
C ALA A 57 2.57 6.20 -16.07
N GLN A 58 1.70 6.69 -15.18
CA GLN A 58 1.60 6.18 -13.81
C GLN A 58 1.10 4.74 -13.76
N ILE A 59 0.12 4.40 -14.61
CA ILE A 59 -0.38 3.04 -14.82
C ILE A 59 0.76 2.10 -15.17
N GLU A 60 1.57 2.47 -16.15
CA GLU A 60 2.64 1.61 -16.65
C GLU A 60 3.74 1.41 -15.60
N ILE A 61 4.12 2.46 -14.89
CA ILE A 61 5.07 2.36 -13.77
C ILE A 61 4.53 1.42 -12.69
N LEU A 62 3.26 1.56 -12.31
CA LEU A 62 2.63 0.70 -11.30
C LEU A 62 2.58 -0.76 -11.77
N ARG A 63 2.21 -1.00 -13.03
CA ARG A 63 2.15 -2.33 -13.64
C ARG A 63 3.52 -3.02 -13.60
N LEU A 64 4.57 -2.32 -14.00
CA LEU A 64 5.94 -2.82 -13.96
C LEU A 64 6.40 -3.12 -12.53
N LEU A 65 6.09 -2.23 -11.58
CA LEU A 65 6.42 -2.42 -10.16
C LEU A 65 5.73 -3.65 -9.58
N LEU A 66 4.41 -3.78 -9.78
CA LEU A 66 3.65 -4.92 -9.27
C LEU A 66 4.09 -6.24 -9.91
N THR A 67 4.41 -6.21 -11.20
CA THR A 67 4.99 -7.37 -11.90
C THR A 67 6.33 -7.76 -11.28
N HIS A 68 7.19 -6.79 -11.00
CA HIS A 68 8.49 -7.03 -10.37
C HIS A 68 8.33 -7.63 -8.96
N ILE A 69 7.50 -7.01 -8.11
CA ILE A 69 7.22 -7.50 -6.75
C ILE A 69 6.63 -8.92 -6.78
N LEU A 70 5.73 -9.22 -7.72
CA LEU A 70 5.15 -10.55 -7.84
C LEU A 70 6.22 -11.59 -8.21
N LYS A 71 7.09 -11.28 -9.19
CA LYS A 71 8.20 -12.15 -9.59
C LYS A 71 9.15 -12.43 -8.43
N GLU A 72 9.57 -11.39 -7.72
CA GLU A 72 10.45 -11.51 -6.55
C GLU A 72 9.79 -12.38 -5.47
N LYS A 73 8.51 -12.11 -5.14
CA LYS A 73 7.79 -12.93 -4.16
C LYS A 73 7.69 -14.40 -4.56
N ILE A 74 7.52 -14.71 -5.85
CA ILE A 74 7.50 -16.09 -6.35
C ILE A 74 8.88 -16.74 -6.19
N GLU A 75 9.93 -16.05 -6.60
CA GLU A 75 11.32 -16.54 -6.52
C GLU A 75 11.73 -16.85 -5.08
N PHE A 76 11.42 -15.95 -4.14
CA PHE A 76 11.84 -16.05 -2.75
C PHE A 76 10.78 -16.67 -1.82
N ALA A 77 9.65 -17.18 -2.33
CA ALA A 77 8.63 -17.87 -1.52
C ALA A 77 9.14 -19.18 -0.87
N THR A 78 10.26 -19.73 -1.33
CA THR A 78 10.83 -20.98 -0.84
C THR A 78 11.95 -20.74 0.17
N SER A 79 11.60 -20.52 1.44
CA SER A 79 12.55 -20.61 2.56
C SER A 79 11.84 -21.02 3.86
N SER A 80 11.14 -22.17 3.81
CA SER A 80 10.80 -22.93 5.01
C SER A 80 10.82 -24.43 4.73
N ASN A 81 11.95 -24.94 4.23
CA ASN A 81 12.27 -26.35 4.39
C ASN A 81 13.07 -26.53 5.68
N GLY A 82 12.34 -26.73 6.78
CA GLY A 82 12.88 -27.45 7.93
C GLY A 82 13.10 -28.90 7.55
N SER A 83 14.32 -29.25 7.14
CA SER A 83 15.01 -30.54 7.35
C SER A 83 16.26 -30.57 6.47
N GLY A 84 17.39 -30.85 7.08
CA GLY A 84 18.70 -30.70 6.47
C GLY A 84 18.94 -31.60 5.25
N SER A 85 19.72 -31.09 4.31
CA SER A 85 20.83 -31.81 3.70
C SER A 85 21.68 -30.84 2.89
N SER A 86 22.97 -30.82 3.20
CA SER A 86 24.02 -30.17 2.44
C SER A 86 24.00 -30.64 0.98
N GLY A 87 24.05 -29.68 0.06
CA GLY A 87 24.20 -29.96 -1.37
C GLY A 87 24.57 -28.67 -2.10
N ASN A 88 25.88 -28.42 -2.18
CA ASN A 88 26.45 -27.33 -2.96
C ASN A 88 25.96 -27.38 -4.41
N SER A 89 25.45 -26.26 -4.93
CA SER A 89 25.50 -26.00 -6.37
C SER A 89 25.64 -24.51 -6.61
N SER A 90 26.87 -24.11 -6.90
CA SER A 90 27.24 -22.83 -7.49
C SER A 90 26.61 -22.67 -8.87
N TYR A 91 25.78 -21.64 -9.06
CA TYR A 91 25.52 -21.09 -10.39
C TYR A 91 25.76 -19.58 -10.38
N SER A 92 26.80 -19.19 -11.12
CA SER A 92 27.11 -17.82 -11.51
C SER A 92 26.39 -17.50 -12.82
N PRO A 93 26.09 -16.23 -13.12
CA PRO A 93 25.01 -15.83 -14.01
C PRO A 93 25.44 -15.88 -15.49
N LYS A 94 24.53 -16.32 -16.37
CA LYS A 94 24.71 -16.12 -17.81
C LYS A 94 24.18 -14.74 -18.19
N SER A 95 25.14 -13.84 -18.40
CA SER A 95 25.01 -12.67 -19.27
C SER A 95 24.50 -13.10 -20.64
N ALA A 96 23.42 -12.50 -21.10
CA ALA A 96 23.02 -12.50 -22.50
C ALA A 96 22.75 -11.04 -22.88
N ASP A 97 23.74 -10.48 -23.56
CA ASP A 97 23.67 -9.24 -24.30
C ASP A 97 22.52 -9.31 -25.32
N GLU A 98 21.53 -8.42 -25.21
CA GLU A 98 20.71 -8.04 -26.36
C GLU A 98 20.72 -6.53 -26.52
N GLN A 99 21.54 -6.13 -27.50
CA GLN A 99 21.65 -4.80 -28.08
C GLN A 99 20.29 -4.34 -28.59
N TRP A 100 19.74 -3.29 -27.98
CA TRP A 100 18.65 -2.52 -28.56
C TRP A 100 19.20 -1.69 -29.72
N ASN A 101 18.95 -2.19 -30.94
CA ASN A 101 19.28 -1.50 -32.17
C ASN A 101 18.20 -0.44 -32.47
N ASN A 102 18.63 0.82 -32.54
CA ASN A 102 17.82 1.94 -33.00
C ASN A 102 17.28 1.68 -34.41
N LYS A 103 15.95 1.69 -34.56
CA LYS A 103 15.30 2.01 -35.83
C LYS A 103 14.36 3.18 -35.61
N GLU A 104 14.82 4.35 -36.04
CA GLU A 104 13.98 5.49 -36.36
C GLU A 104 12.81 5.03 -37.25
N VAL A 105 11.60 5.18 -36.74
CA VAL A 105 10.40 5.24 -37.56
C VAL A 105 9.95 6.69 -37.54
N GLN A 106 10.21 7.37 -38.67
CA GLN A 106 9.76 8.72 -38.93
C GLN A 106 8.22 8.76 -38.98
N SER A 107 7.62 9.60 -38.15
CA SER A 107 6.19 9.92 -38.20
C SER A 107 5.89 10.83 -39.41
N PRO A 108 4.80 10.59 -40.17
CA PRO A 108 4.36 11.51 -41.21
C PRO A 108 3.82 12.80 -40.62
N GLN A 109 4.25 13.93 -41.19
CA GLN A 109 3.74 15.27 -40.91
C GLN A 109 2.26 15.40 -41.31
N ILE A 110 1.41 15.82 -40.37
CA ILE A 110 0.07 16.34 -40.69
C ILE A 110 0.13 17.87 -40.67
N LYS A 111 -0.24 18.44 -41.82
CA LYS A 111 -0.26 19.86 -42.12
C LYS A 111 -1.32 20.60 -41.30
N GLN A 112 -0.95 21.80 -40.87
CA GLN A 112 -1.84 22.85 -40.38
C GLN A 112 -2.78 23.33 -41.48
N SER A 113 -4.04 23.59 -41.14
CA SER A 113 -4.88 24.57 -41.83
C SER A 113 -5.74 25.31 -40.80
N SER A 114 -5.53 26.61 -40.76
CA SER A 114 -6.26 27.64 -40.02
C SER A 114 -7.50 28.10 -40.81
N GLN A 115 -8.57 28.49 -40.11
CA GLN A 115 -9.59 29.54 -40.38
C GLN A 115 -10.86 29.17 -39.58
N SER A 116 -11.22 29.83 -38.48
CA SER A 116 -11.75 31.20 -38.25
C SER A 116 -13.25 31.37 -38.53
N ASP A 117 -13.87 32.10 -37.58
CA ASP A 117 -15.23 32.68 -37.55
C ASP A 117 -16.36 31.73 -37.08
N SER A 118 -17.22 32.04 -36.12
CA SER A 118 -17.63 33.32 -35.53
C SER A 118 -18.42 33.10 -34.22
N ILE A 119 -18.31 34.07 -33.29
CA ILE A 119 -19.10 34.21 -32.05
C ILE A 119 -20.32 35.10 -32.34
N PRO A 120 -21.48 34.88 -31.68
CA PRO A 120 -22.12 36.02 -31.00
C PRO A 120 -22.32 35.84 -29.49
N LYS A 121 -22.33 37.00 -28.82
CA LYS A 121 -22.29 37.30 -27.38
C LYS A 121 -23.66 37.19 -26.69
N ARG A 122 -23.59 36.91 -25.37
CA ARG A 122 -24.44 37.38 -24.23
C ARG A 122 -25.91 36.87 -24.23
N MET A 123 -26.51 36.51 -23.09
CA MET A 123 -26.55 37.28 -21.84
C MET A 123 -27.16 36.47 -20.66
N VAL A 124 -26.62 36.76 -19.45
CA VAL A 124 -27.17 36.74 -18.07
C VAL A 124 -27.79 35.49 -17.40
N ASP A 125 -27.16 35.18 -16.26
CA ASP A 125 -27.70 34.89 -14.91
C ASP A 125 -29.04 34.16 -14.79
N LEU A 126 -29.00 32.98 -14.18
CA LEU A 126 -30.04 32.50 -13.27
C LEU A 126 -29.46 31.48 -12.28
N ARG A 127 -29.28 31.97 -11.06
CA ARG A 127 -29.06 31.23 -9.82
C ARG A 127 -30.39 30.62 -9.38
N VAL A 128 -30.56 29.29 -9.38
CA VAL A 128 -31.53 28.59 -8.52
C VAL A 128 -31.04 27.18 -8.20
N GLU A 129 -30.78 27.01 -6.90
CA GLU A 129 -30.96 25.88 -5.98
C GLU A 129 -30.83 24.40 -6.37
N GLU A 130 -30.19 23.71 -5.43
CA GLU A 130 -30.30 22.28 -5.11
C GLU A 130 -31.73 21.75 -5.20
N SER A 131 -31.87 20.53 -5.71
CA SER A 131 -32.99 19.64 -5.36
C SER A 131 -32.55 18.19 -5.58
N ILE A 132 -32.23 17.51 -4.47
CA ILE A 132 -32.02 16.07 -4.40
C ILE A 132 -33.40 15.41 -4.32
N GLU A 133 -33.79 14.64 -5.32
CA GLU A 133 -34.97 13.78 -5.24
C GLU A 133 -34.66 12.52 -4.42
N SER A 134 -35.50 12.29 -3.41
CA SER A 134 -35.38 11.29 -2.35
C SER A 134 -36.39 10.17 -2.58
N ILE A 135 -36.07 8.89 -2.35
CA ILE A 135 -37.10 7.88 -1.97
C ILE A 135 -36.57 6.83 -0.95
N ASN A 136 -37.13 6.95 0.27
CA ASN A 136 -37.51 5.97 1.31
C ASN A 136 -36.51 5.04 2.03
N LEU A 137 -36.41 5.23 3.35
CA LEU A 137 -36.65 4.19 4.38
C LEU A 137 -37.26 4.84 5.66
N PRO A 138 -38.03 4.10 6.48
CA PRO A 138 -39.06 4.65 7.35
C PRO A 138 -38.58 5.20 8.71
N LYS A 139 -39.28 6.23 9.18
CA LYS A 139 -39.17 6.79 10.53
C LYS A 139 -39.96 5.93 11.53
N SER A 140 -39.32 5.51 12.62
CA SER A 140 -40.03 5.25 13.89
C SER A 140 -39.15 5.54 15.11
N ARG A 141 -39.58 6.58 15.84
CA ARG A 141 -39.60 6.76 17.30
C ARG A 141 -38.29 6.93 18.09
N ARG A 142 -38.15 8.17 18.61
CA ARG A 142 -37.36 8.58 19.79
C ARG A 142 -37.78 7.81 21.06
N ASN A 143 -36.81 7.38 21.87
CA ASN A 143 -36.56 8.00 23.19
C ASN A 143 -35.31 7.44 23.93
N LYS A 144 -34.45 8.38 24.34
CA LYS A 144 -33.85 8.56 25.68
C LYS A 144 -32.66 7.68 26.16
N VAL A 145 -31.46 8.30 26.07
CA VAL A 145 -30.40 8.50 27.10
C VAL A 145 -29.64 7.30 27.71
N GLN A 146 -28.30 7.39 27.58
CA GLN A 146 -27.17 6.85 28.37
C GLN A 146 -26.93 5.34 28.39
N LYS A 147 -25.79 4.91 27.80
CA LYS A 147 -24.62 4.45 28.59
C LYS A 147 -23.41 4.12 27.70
N MET A 148 -22.26 4.63 28.15
CA MET A 148 -20.91 4.04 28.05
C MET A 148 -20.48 3.52 26.67
N ASP A 149 -19.79 4.38 25.93
CA ASP A 149 -18.84 3.90 24.93
C ASP A 149 -17.60 3.38 25.68
N GLU A 150 -17.41 2.07 25.55
CA GLU A 150 -16.25 1.27 25.90
C GLU A 150 -14.94 1.85 25.34
N PRO A 151 -13.81 1.56 25.99
CA PRO A 151 -12.59 2.33 25.87
C PRO A 151 -11.94 2.15 24.51
N ILE A 152 -11.43 3.27 23.99
CA ILE A 152 -10.34 3.36 23.01
C ILE A 152 -9.39 2.20 23.25
N GLU A 153 -9.21 1.33 22.25
CA GLU A 153 -8.32 0.18 22.27
C GLU A 153 -6.98 0.64 22.82
N SER A 154 -6.77 0.39 24.12
CA SER A 154 -5.67 0.96 24.86
C SER A 154 -4.41 0.51 24.15
N GLU A 155 -3.61 1.46 23.66
CA GLU A 155 -2.27 1.22 23.13
C GLU A 155 -1.56 0.24 24.08
N LYS A 156 -1.59 -1.05 23.76
CA LYS A 156 -1.10 -2.06 24.69
C LYS A 156 0.40 -1.96 24.60
N LEU A 157 1.00 -1.21 25.51
CA LEU A 157 2.44 -1.05 25.62
C LEU A 157 2.99 -2.13 26.54
N THR A 158 3.99 -2.86 26.06
CA THR A 158 4.71 -3.84 26.86
C THR A 158 6.07 -3.27 27.25
N LYS A 159 6.39 -3.41 28.53
CA LYS A 159 7.68 -3.00 29.09
C LYS A 159 8.68 -4.14 28.94
N VAL A 160 9.73 -3.92 28.16
CA VAL A 160 10.80 -4.92 27.92
C VAL A 160 12.17 -4.33 28.18
N MET A 161 13.13 -5.16 28.56
CA MET A 161 14.51 -4.74 28.71
C MET A 161 15.36 -5.27 27.56
N GLY A 162 16.24 -4.43 27.04
CA GLY A 162 17.15 -4.81 25.98
C GLY A 162 18.34 -3.86 25.85
N ILE A 163 19.26 -4.23 24.98
CA ILE A 163 20.47 -3.47 24.66
C ILE A 163 20.39 -3.07 23.20
N ILE A 164 20.59 -1.79 22.90
CA ILE A 164 20.72 -1.34 21.50
C ILE A 164 22.06 -1.84 20.99
N LYS A 165 22.05 -2.60 19.90
CA LYS A 165 23.25 -3.06 19.20
C LYS A 165 23.59 -2.19 18.00
N ARG A 166 22.56 -1.72 17.30
CA ARG A 166 22.68 -0.87 16.11
C ARG A 166 21.51 0.07 16.00
N GLU A 167 21.73 1.22 15.36
CA GLU A 167 20.71 2.22 15.08
C GLU A 167 20.72 2.60 13.60
N THR A 168 19.52 2.78 13.04
CA THR A 168 19.32 3.37 11.71
C THR A 168 18.42 4.60 11.83
N LYS A 169 18.19 5.29 10.70
CA LYS A 169 17.25 6.42 10.66
C LYS A 169 15.83 6.03 11.12
N LYS A 170 15.40 4.78 10.89
CA LYS A 170 14.01 4.34 11.11
C LYS A 170 13.81 3.26 12.17
N ALA A 171 14.85 2.54 12.57
CA ALA A 171 14.74 1.39 13.47
C ALA A 171 15.98 1.21 14.36
N LEU A 172 15.80 0.53 15.48
CA LEU A 172 16.85 0.09 16.40
C LEU A 172 16.95 -1.44 16.38
N LEU A 173 18.16 -1.98 16.31
CA LEU A 173 18.41 -3.39 16.57
C LEU A 173 18.58 -3.57 18.07
N ILE A 174 17.62 -4.24 18.71
CA ILE A 174 17.61 -4.45 20.15
C ILE A 174 17.86 -5.93 20.43
N GLN A 175 18.87 -6.21 21.25
CA GLN A 175 19.10 -7.53 21.83
C GLN A 175 18.30 -7.65 23.13
N PHE A 176 17.40 -8.63 23.19
CA PHE A 176 16.62 -8.93 24.39
C PHE A 176 17.32 -9.95 25.29
N ARG A 177 16.82 -10.13 26.52
CA ARG A 177 17.37 -11.08 27.49
C ARG A 177 17.38 -12.53 27.00
N SER A 178 16.50 -12.89 26.06
CA SER A 178 16.48 -14.21 25.42
C SER A 178 17.69 -14.45 24.51
N GLY A 179 18.51 -13.43 24.24
CA GLY A 179 19.64 -13.48 23.30
C GLY A 179 19.24 -13.09 21.87
N ASN A 180 17.94 -13.02 21.57
CA ASN A 180 17.43 -12.66 20.25
C ASN A 180 17.66 -11.17 19.94
N GLU A 181 18.01 -10.89 18.69
CA GLU A 181 18.22 -9.53 18.16
C GLU A 181 17.14 -9.20 17.14
N ILE A 182 16.39 -8.11 17.37
CA ILE A 182 15.24 -7.75 16.53
C ILE A 182 15.27 -6.27 16.19
N TRP A 183 14.91 -5.96 14.94
CA TRP A 183 14.71 -4.59 14.48
C TRP A 183 13.35 -4.06 14.94
N ILE A 184 13.37 -3.05 15.80
CA ILE A 184 12.19 -2.37 16.30
C ILE A 184 12.09 -0.98 15.63
N PRO A 185 10.98 -0.67 14.94
CA PRO A 185 10.75 0.67 14.39
C PRO A 185 10.73 1.72 15.51
N LYS A 186 11.41 2.86 15.29
CA LYS A 186 11.46 3.94 16.28
C LYS A 186 10.07 4.50 16.63
N SER A 187 9.14 4.48 15.69
CA SER A 187 7.75 4.91 15.89
C SER A 187 6.95 4.05 16.87
N SER A 188 7.38 2.80 17.07
CA SER A 188 6.76 1.83 17.98
C SER A 188 7.40 1.80 19.36
N ILE A 189 8.44 2.62 19.59
CA ILE A 189 9.07 2.78 20.90
C ILE A 189 8.54 4.09 21.50
N LYS A 190 7.75 3.98 22.57
CA LYS A 190 7.14 5.14 23.23
C LYS A 190 7.97 5.69 24.39
N SER A 191 8.96 4.93 24.84
CA SER A 191 9.93 5.38 25.85
C SER A 191 11.06 6.20 25.23
N GLN A 192 11.57 7.18 25.97
CA GLN A 192 12.88 7.74 25.68
C GLN A 192 13.96 6.65 25.86
N TYR A 193 15.00 6.70 25.03
CA TYR A 193 16.12 5.76 25.08
C TYR A 193 17.43 6.49 24.81
N ILE A 194 18.52 5.92 25.29
CA ILE A 194 19.88 6.42 25.07
C ILE A 194 20.50 5.55 23.97
N SER A 195 20.90 6.19 22.87
CA SER A 195 21.56 5.57 21.71
C SER A 195 23.01 5.13 21.98
N ASN A 196 23.32 4.72 23.21
CA ASN A 196 24.62 4.16 23.53
C ASN A 196 24.57 2.64 23.35
N ASN A 197 25.37 2.14 22.42
CA ASN A 197 25.51 0.71 22.21
C ASN A 197 26.12 0.12 23.48
N GLU A 198 25.50 -0.92 24.05
CA GLU A 198 25.93 -1.66 25.27
C GLU A 198 25.26 -1.28 26.60
N ILE A 199 24.37 -0.26 26.65
CA ILE A 199 23.57 -0.02 27.86
C ILE A 199 22.28 -0.84 27.83
N SER A 200 22.07 -1.67 28.85
CA SER A 200 20.78 -2.32 29.10
C SER A 200 19.80 -1.28 29.62
N GLN A 201 18.72 -1.06 28.87
CA GLN A 201 17.67 -0.10 29.22
C GLN A 201 16.28 -0.69 29.04
N THR A 202 15.29 -0.02 29.63
CA THR A 202 13.90 -0.43 29.53
C THR A 202 13.23 0.32 28.39
N PHE A 203 12.53 -0.42 27.52
CA PHE A 203 11.72 0.11 26.44
C PHE A 203 10.24 -0.12 26.72
N LEU A 204 9.43 0.87 26.37
CA LEU A 204 7.98 0.71 26.22
C LEU A 204 7.69 0.57 24.73
N ILE A 205 7.35 -0.64 24.30
CA ILE A 205 7.17 -1.00 22.89
C ILE A 205 5.73 -1.46 22.68
N ASP A 206 5.14 -1.12 21.54
CA ASP A 206 3.84 -1.63 21.14
C ASP A 206 3.83 -3.18 21.17
N THR A 207 2.86 -3.77 21.86
CA THR A 207 2.80 -5.23 22.10
C THR A 207 2.74 -6.03 20.79
N TRP A 208 2.08 -5.50 19.76
CA TRP A 208 1.98 -6.16 18.45
C TRP A 208 3.36 -6.39 17.80
N VAL A 209 4.31 -5.47 17.99
CA VAL A 209 5.68 -5.61 17.44
C VAL A 209 6.39 -6.77 18.14
N LEU A 210 6.21 -6.90 19.45
CA LEU A 210 6.83 -7.95 20.24
C LEU A 210 6.19 -9.32 19.97
N ALA A 211 4.86 -9.38 19.84
CA ALA A 211 4.13 -10.59 19.53
C ALA A 211 4.50 -11.13 18.14
N LYS A 212 4.59 -10.25 17.14
CA LYS A 212 5.00 -10.61 15.77
C LYS A 212 6.41 -11.20 15.70
N ASN A 213 7.30 -10.81 16.62
CA ASN A 213 8.67 -11.28 16.67
C ASN A 213 8.92 -12.29 17.81
N GLU A 214 7.86 -12.88 18.37
CA GLU A 214 7.92 -13.91 19.41
C GLU A 214 8.78 -13.52 20.65
N VAL A 215 8.86 -12.22 20.96
CA VAL A 215 9.68 -11.70 22.07
C VAL A 215 9.01 -11.92 23.41
N VAL A 216 7.68 -11.94 23.42
CA VAL A 216 6.86 -12.19 24.61
C VAL A 216 5.76 -13.15 24.19
N SER A 217 5.84 -14.40 24.66
CA SER A 217 4.71 -15.33 24.61
C SER A 217 3.63 -14.81 25.57
N GLY A 218 2.39 -14.75 25.09
CA GLY A 218 1.23 -14.24 25.84
C GLY A 218 0.97 -14.99 27.15
#